data_AF-A0A7C1KL99-F1
#
_entry.id   AF-A0A7C1KL99-F1
#
_cell.length_a   1.000
_cell.length_b   1.000
_cell.length_c   1.000
_cell.angle_alpha   90.00
_cell.angle_beta   90.00
_cell.angle_gamma   90.00
#
_symmetry.space_group_name_H-M   'P 1'
#
loop_
_entity.id
_entity.type
_entity.pdbx_description
1 polymer ?
#
loop_
_entity_poly.entity_id
_entity_poly.type
_entity_poly.pdbx_seq_one_letter_code
_entity_poly.pdbx_strand_id
1 'polypeptide(L)'
;MALAEDIAIKTLASGMMKGKSEKRIKKDIKIFLTPEKTKTHSRPISPKEAEGSGLNIKHEELKSDIWKLVYELYVRTNNFVSTHVLKCVENKDNSFVIGGEVPKLKK
;
A
#
# COMPACT_ATOMS: atom_id res chain seq x y z
N MET A 1 -17.28 8.13 10.55
CA MET A 1 -15.83 8.43 10.55
C MET A 1 -15.06 7.76 11.69
N ALA A 2 -15.66 7.46 12.85
CA ALA A 2 -14.96 6.83 13.99
C ALA A 2 -14.37 5.43 13.70
N LEU A 3 -15.06 4.57 12.93
CA LEU A 3 -14.60 3.19 12.69
C LEU A 3 -13.28 3.12 11.89
N ALA A 4 -13.16 3.90 10.82
CA ALA A 4 -11.95 3.90 9.99
C ALA A 4 -10.73 4.41 10.76
N GLU A 5 -10.95 5.42 11.62
CA GLU A 5 -9.93 5.94 12.51
C GLU A 5 -9.45 4.88 13.51
N ASP A 6 -10.38 4.20 14.19
CA ASP A 6 -10.05 3.14 15.16
C ASP A 6 -9.30 1.98 14.50
N ILE A 7 -9.70 1.58 13.29
CA ILE A 7 -8.99 0.55 12.51
C ILE A 7 -7.56 1.01 12.20
N ALA A 8 -7.37 2.25 11.75
CA ALA A 8 -6.05 2.78 11.45
C ALA A 8 -5.15 2.82 12.69
N ILE A 9 -5.68 3.28 13.83
CA ILE A 9 -4.95 3.35 15.10
C ILE A 9 -4.53 1.95 15.56
N LYS A 10 -5.44 0.99 15.57
CA LYS A 10 -5.15 -0.40 15.97
C LYS A 10 -4.12 -1.07 15.06
N THR A 11 -4.23 -0.84 13.74
CA THR A 11 -3.30 -1.38 12.75
C THR A 11 -1.90 -0.80 12.92
N LEU A 12 -1.80 0.51 13.17
CA LEU A 12 -0.50 1.15 13.43
C LEU A 12 0.12 0.69 14.76
N ALA A 13 -0.71 0.51 15.80
CA ALA A 13 -0.27 0.04 17.10
C ALA A 13 0.29 -1.39 17.07
N SER A 14 -0.24 -2.27 16.20
CA SER A 14 0.28 -3.63 16.06
C SER A 14 1.54 -3.72 15.19
N GLY A 15 1.78 -2.74 14.33
CA GLY A 15 2.89 -2.71 13.38
C GLY A 15 3.84 -1.53 13.56
N MET A 16 3.75 -0.57 12.63
CA MET A 16 4.73 0.51 12.42
C MET A 16 4.96 1.43 13.63
N MET A 17 4.00 1.48 14.57
CA MET A 17 4.04 2.30 15.79
C MET A 17 3.96 1.46 17.07
N LYS A 18 4.37 0.19 17.00
CA LYS A 18 4.39 -0.72 18.15
C LYS A 18 5.08 -0.09 19.37
N GLY A 19 4.43 -0.18 20.52
CA GLY A 19 4.89 0.41 21.78
C GLY A 19 4.42 1.83 22.05
N LYS A 20 3.77 2.52 21.09
CA LYS A 20 3.07 3.79 21.33
C LYS A 20 1.63 3.54 21.80
N SER A 21 1.13 4.40 22.68
CA SER A 21 -0.29 4.36 23.08
C SER A 21 -1.21 4.81 21.95
N GLU A 22 -2.42 4.29 21.90
CA GLU A 22 -3.44 4.67 20.90
C GLU A 22 -3.70 6.18 20.88
N LYS A 23 -3.76 6.82 22.06
CA LYS A 23 -3.89 8.29 22.17
C LYS A 23 -2.73 9.02 21.50
N ARG A 24 -1.51 8.50 21.64
CA ARG A 24 -0.32 9.08 21.00
C ARG A 24 -0.35 8.87 19.49
N ILE A 25 -0.70 7.67 19.03
CA ILE A 25 -0.83 7.35 17.61
C ILE A 25 -1.85 8.29 16.95
N LYS A 26 -3.04 8.43 17.54
CA LYS A 26 -4.09 9.35 17.06
C LYS A 26 -3.59 10.79 16.91
N LYS A 27 -2.79 11.26 17.87
CA LYS A 27 -2.18 12.60 17.80
C LYS A 27 -1.16 12.70 16.66
N ASP A 28 -0.29 11.70 16.54
CA ASP A 28 0.78 11.66 15.56
C ASP A 28 0.22 11.58 14.11
N ILE A 29 -0.85 10.83 13.86
CA ILE A 29 -1.46 10.68 12.52
C ILE A 29 -2.57 11.70 12.19
N LYS A 30 -2.79 12.70 13.06
CA LYS A 30 -3.93 13.63 12.95
C LYS A 30 -4.01 14.34 11.58
N ILE A 31 -2.86 14.57 10.94
CA ILE A 31 -2.78 15.16 9.61
C ILE A 31 -3.50 14.34 8.53
N PHE A 32 -3.56 13.01 8.68
CA PHE A 32 -4.24 12.09 7.76
C PHE A 32 -5.73 11.91 8.09
N LEU A 33 -6.11 12.17 9.34
CA LEU A 33 -7.49 12.04 9.82
C LEU A 33 -8.36 13.27 9.53
N THR A 34 -7.74 14.42 9.22
CA THR A 34 -8.45 15.71 9.10
C THR A 34 -8.63 16.10 7.63
N PRO A 35 -9.85 16.02 7.06
CA PRO A 35 -10.10 16.26 5.63
C PRO A 35 -9.79 17.68 5.17
N GLU A 36 -9.85 18.65 6.09
CA GLU A 36 -9.63 20.09 5.81
C GLU A 36 -8.23 20.37 5.22
N LYS A 37 -7.25 19.51 5.52
CA LYS A 37 -5.87 19.61 4.97
C LYS A 37 -5.61 18.68 3.80
N THR A 38 -6.37 17.58 3.67
CA THR A 38 -6.09 16.53 2.69
C THR A 38 -6.95 16.59 1.44
N LYS A 39 -8.10 17.30 1.44
CA LYS A 39 -9.02 17.64 0.32
C LYS A 39 -9.45 16.50 -0.64
N THR A 40 -8.84 15.32 -0.61
CA THR A 40 -9.07 14.20 -1.53
C THR A 40 -8.56 12.90 -0.91
N HIS A 41 -9.33 11.81 -1.04
CA HIS A 41 -8.98 10.49 -0.47
C HIS A 41 -7.74 9.83 -1.09
N SER A 42 -7.24 10.34 -2.21
CA SER A 42 -6.09 9.79 -2.95
C SER A 42 -4.86 10.69 -2.91
N ARG A 43 -4.78 11.62 -1.96
CA ARG A 43 -3.62 12.52 -1.86
C ARG A 43 -2.36 11.71 -1.51
N PRO A 44 -1.25 11.87 -2.26
CA PRO A 44 0.02 11.27 -1.90
C PRO A 44 0.50 11.76 -0.52
N ILE A 45 1.02 10.83 0.28
CA ILE A 45 1.71 11.15 1.54
C ILE A 45 3.17 11.42 1.20
N SER A 46 3.67 12.63 1.47
CA SER A 46 5.08 12.93 1.26
C SER A 46 5.96 12.28 2.35
N PRO A 47 7.24 11.96 2.06
CA PRO A 47 8.13 11.40 3.07
C PRO A 47 8.26 12.29 4.33
N LYS A 48 8.34 13.61 4.16
CA LYS A 48 8.40 14.57 5.27
C LYS A 48 7.16 14.52 6.16
N GLU A 49 5.97 14.35 5.57
CA GLU A 49 4.73 14.20 6.33
C GLU A 49 4.71 12.89 7.11
N ALA A 50 5.22 11.81 6.52
CA ALA A 50 5.32 10.52 7.20
C ALA A 50 6.29 10.57 8.39
N GLU A 51 7.48 11.16 8.23
CA GLU A 51 8.44 11.38 9.32
C GLU A 51 7.85 12.23 10.44
N GLY A 52 7.23 13.36 10.08
CA GLY A 52 6.59 14.27 11.04
C GLY A 52 5.41 13.64 11.79
N SER A 53 4.83 12.57 11.24
CA SER A 53 3.76 11.78 11.85
C SER A 53 4.26 10.63 12.72
N GLY A 54 5.57 10.58 13.01
CA GLY A 54 6.15 9.58 13.90
C GLY A 54 6.04 8.15 13.38
N LEU A 55 5.89 7.99 12.07
CA LEU A 55 5.92 6.70 11.38
C LEU A 55 7.38 6.25 11.23
N ASN A 56 7.63 4.97 11.48
CA ASN A 56 8.96 4.37 11.30
C ASN A 56 9.23 4.10 9.81
N ILE A 57 9.58 5.14 9.05
CA ILE A 57 9.85 5.02 7.61
C ILE A 57 11.33 4.72 7.33
N LYS A 58 11.60 3.95 6.29
CA LYS A 58 12.92 3.79 5.68
C LYS A 58 12.88 4.42 4.29
N HIS A 59 13.81 5.31 3.99
CA HIS A 59 13.99 5.81 2.63
C HIS A 59 14.68 4.76 1.77
N GLU A 60 14.19 4.60 0.55
CA GLU A 60 14.74 3.66 -0.41
C GLU A 60 14.93 4.39 -1.74
N GLU A 61 16.10 4.21 -2.35
CA GLU A 61 16.45 4.85 -3.60
C GLU A 61 15.60 4.27 -4.74
N LEU A 62 15.10 5.13 -5.64
CA LEU A 62 14.27 4.69 -6.78
C LEU A 62 14.99 3.68 -7.69
N LYS A 63 16.33 3.72 -7.71
CA LYS A 63 17.18 2.82 -8.51
C LYS A 63 17.81 1.69 -7.68
N SER A 64 17.36 1.49 -6.45
CA SER A 64 17.78 0.37 -5.60
C SER A 64 17.41 -0.98 -6.22
N ASP A 65 18.12 -2.03 -5.81
CA ASP A 65 17.87 -3.38 -6.32
C ASP A 65 16.49 -3.92 -5.89
N ILE A 66 15.99 -3.51 -4.72
CA ILE A 66 14.63 -3.88 -4.30
C ILE A 66 13.57 -3.30 -5.24
N TRP A 67 13.70 -2.04 -5.65
CA TRP A 67 12.77 -1.43 -6.60
C TRP A 67 12.86 -2.06 -7.99
N LYS A 68 14.06 -2.44 -8.43
CA LYS A 68 14.24 -3.21 -9.68
C LYS A 68 13.48 -4.54 -9.61
N LEU A 69 13.64 -5.31 -8.53
CA LEU A 69 12.94 -6.58 -8.33
C LEU A 69 11.42 -6.41 -8.32
N VAL A 70 10.92 -5.40 -7.60
CA VAL A 70 9.47 -5.08 -7.58
C VAL A 70 8.96 -4.74 -8.98
N TYR A 71 9.72 -3.94 -9.73
CA TYR A 71 9.35 -3.54 -11.10
C TYR A 71 9.35 -4.74 -12.07
N GLU A 72 10.38 -5.59 -12.02
CA GLU A 72 10.45 -6.80 -12.83
C GLU A 72 9.29 -7.75 -12.54
N LEU A 73 8.97 -7.96 -11.26
CA LEU A 73 7.82 -8.76 -10.84
C LEU A 73 6.51 -8.16 -11.37
N TYR A 74 6.34 -6.84 -11.26
CA TYR A 74 5.18 -6.14 -11.80
C TYR A 74 5.06 -6.33 -13.32
N VAL A 75 6.11 -6.08 -14.10
CA VAL A 75 6.07 -6.18 -15.56
C VAL A 75 5.71 -7.61 -15.99
N ARG A 76 6.32 -8.62 -15.37
CA ARG A 76 6.07 -10.03 -15.68
C ARG A 76 4.64 -10.43 -15.35
N THR A 77 4.17 -10.14 -14.14
CA THR A 77 2.82 -10.49 -13.70
C THR A 77 1.76 -9.73 -14.48
N ASN A 78 1.96 -8.43 -14.69
CA ASN A 78 1.06 -7.59 -15.49
C ASN A 78 0.95 -8.09 -16.92
N ASN A 79 2.08 -8.41 -17.58
CA ASN A 79 2.07 -8.99 -18.91
C ASN A 79 1.27 -10.30 -18.92
N PHE A 80 1.56 -11.21 -17.98
CA PHE A 80 0.92 -12.52 -17.92
C PHE A 80 -0.61 -12.45 -17.71
N VAL A 81 -1.08 -11.61 -16.78
CA VAL A 81 -2.53 -11.42 -16.53
C VAL A 81 -3.23 -10.55 -17.58
N SER A 82 -2.48 -9.80 -18.39
CA SER A 82 -3.06 -9.00 -19.48
C SER A 82 -3.15 -9.79 -20.79
N THR A 83 -2.57 -10.99 -20.87
CA THR A 83 -2.42 -11.73 -22.14
C THR A 83 -2.84 -13.19 -22.07
N HIS A 84 -2.56 -13.91 -20.98
CA HIS A 84 -2.74 -15.37 -20.92
C HIS A 84 -3.79 -15.82 -19.90
N VAL A 85 -3.90 -15.14 -18.76
CA VAL A 85 -4.75 -15.57 -17.64
C VAL A 85 -5.56 -14.40 -17.10
N LEU A 86 -6.66 -14.68 -16.40
CA LEU A 86 -7.47 -13.62 -15.76
C LEU A 86 -6.90 -13.18 -14.41
N LYS A 87 -6.22 -14.09 -13.72
CA LYS A 87 -5.63 -13.84 -12.40
C LYS A 87 -4.42 -14.73 -12.17
N CYS A 88 -3.38 -14.14 -11.59
CA CYS A 88 -2.19 -14.82 -11.10
C CYS A 88 -2.02 -14.50 -9.61
N VAL A 89 -1.72 -15.51 -8.79
CA VAL A 89 -1.36 -15.32 -7.38
C VAL A 89 -0.05 -16.07 -7.13
N GLU A 90 0.97 -15.33 -6.73
CA GLU A 90 2.30 -15.85 -6.45
C GLU A 90 2.82 -15.34 -5.11
N ASN A 91 3.35 -16.26 -4.31
CA ASN A 91 4.15 -15.99 -3.13
C ASN A 91 5.25 -17.07 -3.01
N LYS A 92 6.08 -16.97 -1.97
CA LYS A 92 7.21 -17.91 -1.77
C LYS A 92 6.78 -19.39 -1.65
N ASP A 93 5.55 -19.66 -1.24
CA ASP A 93 5.05 -21.01 -0.94
C ASP A 93 3.99 -21.50 -1.95
N ASN A 94 3.40 -20.60 -2.74
CA ASN A 94 2.26 -20.87 -3.60
C ASN A 94 2.38 -20.14 -4.94
N SER A 95 2.06 -20.83 -6.03
CA SER A 95 1.83 -20.24 -7.35
C SER A 95 0.60 -20.89 -7.98
N PHE A 96 -0.43 -20.09 -8.26
CA PHE A 96 -1.64 -20.57 -8.93
C PHE A 96 -2.22 -19.51 -9.85
N VAL A 97 -2.89 -20.01 -10.89
CA VAL A 97 -3.43 -19.19 -11.99
C VAL A 97 -4.87 -19.57 -12.26
N ILE A 98 -5.68 -18.57 -12.61
CA ILE A 98 -7.05 -18.78 -13.09
C ILE A 98 -7.06 -18.46 -14.58
N GLY A 99 -7.16 -19.51 -15.38
CA GLY A 99 -7.42 -19.39 -16.81
C GLY A 99 -8.87 -18.98 -17.08
N GLY A 100 -9.08 -18.32 -18.22
CA GLY A 100 -10.40 -17.96 -18.73
C GLY A 100 -10.25 -17.17 -20.02
N GLU A 101 -11.32 -17.07 -20.81
CA GLU A 101 -11.31 -16.23 -22.00
C GLU A 101 -11.23 -14.75 -21.58
N VAL A 102 -10.21 -14.04 -22.05
CA VAL A 102 -10.19 -12.57 -21.98
C VAL A 102 -11.31 -12.07 -22.89
N PRO A 103 -12.33 -11.34 -22.39
CA PRO A 103 -13.40 -10.83 -23.24
C PRO A 103 -12.79 -10.00 -24.36
N LYS A 104 -12.99 -10.43 -25.61
CA LYS A 104 -12.62 -9.60 -26.76
C LYS A 104 -13.45 -8.32 -26.67
N LEU A 105 -12.79 -7.19 -26.43
CA LEU A 105 -13.42 -5.88 -26.57
C LEU A 105 -14.04 -5.83 -27.97
N LYS A 106 -15.37 -5.76 -28.05
CA LYS A 106 -16.06 -5.47 -29.31
C LYS A 106 -15.59 -4.08 -29.74
N LYS A 107 -14.91 -4.02 -30.89
CA LYS A 107 -14.58 -2.76 -31.56
C LYS A 107 -15.85 -2.03 -31.97
#